data_AF-A0A8T5HAR3-F1
#
_entry.id   AF-A0A8T5HAR3-F1
#
_cell.length_a   1.000
_cell.length_b   1.000
_cell.length_c   1.000
_cell.angle_alpha   90.00
_cell.angle_beta   90.00
_cell.angle_gamma   90.00
#
_symmetry.space_group_name_H-M   'P 1'
#
loop_
_entity.id
_entity.type
_entity.pdbx_description
1 polymer ?
#
loop_
_entity_poly.entity_id
_entity_poly.type
_entity_poly.pdbx_seq_one_letter_code
_entity_poly.pdbx_strand_id
1 'polypeptide(L)'
;MSFEIDWCRNFFNISWAREQDKLVLLVVFEDKKMAVNISKEIESWSEKFTRLTIIEKEGDEFAICCYEDPQISKSDKKIGLFITGMRQSTGYEYTKIIIEDKSTLLQIVHAEDFLDIKTHQEVSKLVPLRKCRIISEKDLKKQEFYYEKIASLNKKSDEDSKK
;
A
#
# COMPACT_ATOMS: atom_id res chain seq x y z
N MET A 1 -11.26 22.12 -5.44
CA MET A 1 -10.44 21.22 -4.60
C MET A 1 -10.38 19.89 -5.30
N SER A 2 -9.19 19.41 -5.70
CA SER A 2 -9.08 18.05 -6.19
C SER A 2 -9.12 17.08 -5.00
N PHE A 3 -9.96 16.06 -5.10
CA PHE A 3 -9.97 14.90 -4.19
C PHE A 3 -9.08 13.79 -4.77
N GLU A 4 -8.15 14.17 -5.63
CA GLU A 4 -7.25 13.27 -6.32
C GLU A 4 -6.11 12.89 -5.38
N ILE A 5 -5.77 11.61 -5.43
CA ILE A 5 -4.66 11.05 -4.68
C ILE A 5 -3.46 11.02 -5.62
N ASP A 6 -2.34 11.57 -5.17
CA ASP A 6 -1.06 11.42 -5.83
C ASP A 6 -0.47 10.05 -5.50
N TRP A 7 -0.48 9.15 -6.49
CA TRP A 7 -0.13 7.75 -6.27
C TRP A 7 1.38 7.52 -6.47
N CYS A 8 2.07 7.15 -5.40
CA CYS A 8 3.37 6.52 -5.50
C CYS A 8 3.20 5.09 -6.03
N ARG A 9 3.69 4.82 -7.24
CA ARG A 9 3.42 3.59 -8.00
C ARG A 9 4.67 2.79 -8.28
N ASN A 10 4.73 1.55 -7.82
CA ASN A 10 5.79 0.57 -8.16
C ASN A 10 7.25 1.06 -7.94
N PHE A 11 7.46 2.09 -7.10
CA PHE A 11 8.79 2.58 -6.71
C PHE A 11 9.27 1.98 -5.38
N PHE A 12 8.57 0.97 -4.89
CA PHE A 12 8.82 0.30 -3.62
C PHE A 12 8.49 -1.19 -3.74
N ASN A 13 8.99 -1.98 -2.81
CA ASN A 13 8.62 -3.36 -2.59
C ASN A 13 7.77 -3.49 -1.32
N ILE A 14 7.09 -4.63 -1.16
CA ILE A 14 6.30 -4.93 0.02
C ILE A 14 6.86 -6.16 0.71
N SER A 15 7.03 -6.06 2.02
CA SER A 15 7.31 -7.19 2.90
C SER A 15 6.32 -7.19 4.06
N TRP A 16 6.17 -8.35 4.69
CA TRP A 16 5.31 -8.54 5.84
C TRP A 16 6.15 -8.97 7.04
N ALA A 17 6.04 -8.23 8.13
CA ALA A 17 6.67 -8.56 9.39
C ALA A 17 5.61 -8.79 10.46
N ARG A 18 6.02 -9.42 11.56
CA ARG A 18 5.15 -9.64 12.72
C ARG A 18 5.72 -8.90 13.90
N GLU A 19 4.89 -8.09 14.53
CA GLU A 19 5.22 -7.40 15.77
C GLU A 19 4.20 -7.83 16.83
N GLN A 20 4.67 -8.65 17.77
CA GLN A 20 3.83 -9.29 18.79
C GLN A 20 2.65 -10.06 18.15
N ASP A 21 1.45 -9.54 18.36
CA ASP A 21 0.18 -10.04 17.86
C ASP A 21 -0.28 -9.33 16.58
N LYS A 22 0.39 -8.27 16.11
CA LYS A 22 0.00 -7.50 14.91
C LYS A 22 0.83 -7.87 13.68
N LEU A 23 0.23 -7.69 12.51
CA LEU A 23 0.90 -7.80 11.22
C LEU A 23 1.37 -6.41 10.79
N VAL A 24 2.63 -6.29 10.37
CA VAL A 24 3.22 -5.05 9.89
C VAL A 24 3.44 -5.16 8.39
N LEU A 25 2.78 -4.28 7.63
CA LEU A 25 3.06 -4.04 6.23
C LEU A 25 4.29 -3.13 6.13
N LEU A 26 5.41 -3.69 5.66
CA LEU A 26 6.63 -2.95 5.36
C LEU A 26 6.60 -2.50 3.91
N VAL A 27 6.66 -1.19 3.69
CA VAL A 27 6.80 -0.58 2.38
C VAL A 27 8.26 -0.16 2.24
N VAL A 28 9.00 -0.87 1.39
CA VAL A 28 10.46 -0.79 1.30
C VAL A 28 10.86 0.00 0.06
N PHE A 29 11.54 1.13 0.25
CA PHE A 29 12.04 1.99 -0.81
C PHE A 29 13.56 1.88 -0.94
N GLU A 30 14.04 1.81 -2.19
CA GLU A 30 15.49 1.94 -2.47
C GLU A 30 15.96 3.40 -2.39
N ASP A 31 15.13 4.35 -2.84
CA ASP A 31 15.45 5.77 -2.73
C ASP A 31 15.15 6.29 -1.32
N LYS A 32 16.22 6.58 -0.56
CA LYS A 32 16.13 7.12 0.81
C LYS A 32 15.34 8.43 0.90
N LYS A 33 15.50 9.33 -0.06
CA LYS A 33 14.85 10.65 -0.05
C LYS A 33 13.34 10.47 -0.25
N MET A 34 12.94 9.57 -1.14
CA MET A 34 11.55 9.18 -1.32
C MET A 34 10.99 8.54 -0.05
N ALA A 35 11.70 7.58 0.55
CA ALA A 35 11.32 6.93 1.80
C ALA A 35 11.04 7.95 2.92
N VAL A 36 11.95 8.90 3.13
CA VAL A 36 11.83 9.95 4.16
C VAL A 36 10.69 10.94 3.87
N ASN A 37 10.45 11.27 2.61
CA ASN A 37 9.35 12.17 2.25
C ASN A 37 8.00 11.49 2.47
N ILE A 38 7.87 10.24 2.03
CA ILE A 38 6.66 9.44 2.18
C ILE A 38 6.38 9.12 3.65
N SER A 39 7.41 8.82 4.45
CA SER A 39 7.24 8.56 5.88
C SER A 39 6.62 9.74 6.63
N LYS A 40 7.09 10.96 6.36
CA LYS A 40 6.55 12.18 6.98
C LYS A 40 5.07 12.40 6.70
N GLU A 41 4.62 12.07 5.49
CA GLU A 41 3.20 12.18 5.13
C GLU A 41 2.38 11.10 5.84
N ILE A 42 2.84 9.85 5.80
CA ILE A 42 2.12 8.69 6.35
C ILE A 42 2.04 8.73 7.88
N GLU A 43 3.05 9.25 8.57
CA GLU A 43 3.03 9.41 10.03
C GLU A 43 1.92 10.34 10.52
N SER A 44 1.41 11.22 9.66
CA SER A 44 0.28 12.10 9.97
C SER A 44 -1.09 11.46 9.75
N TRP A 45 -1.13 10.27 9.14
CA TRP A 45 -2.39 9.62 8.78
C TRP A 45 -3.17 9.14 10.00
N SER A 46 -4.48 9.28 9.92
CA SER A 46 -5.42 8.84 10.94
C SER A 46 -5.83 7.39 10.73
N GLU A 47 -5.62 6.53 11.73
CA GLU A 47 -6.06 5.12 11.75
C GLU A 47 -7.48 4.91 11.22
N LYS A 48 -8.42 5.76 11.64
CA LYS A 48 -9.84 5.65 11.29
C LYS A 48 -10.10 5.84 9.79
N PHE A 49 -9.23 6.59 9.11
CA PHE A 49 -9.39 7.03 7.74
C PHE A 49 -8.30 6.49 6.80
N THR A 50 -7.26 5.84 7.33
CA THR A 50 -6.31 5.09 6.51
C THR A 50 -6.92 3.76 6.08
N ARG A 51 -6.96 3.56 4.77
CA ARG A 51 -7.47 2.36 4.12
C ARG A 51 -6.31 1.57 3.55
N LEU A 52 -6.31 0.28 3.84
CA LEU A 52 -5.47 -0.70 3.18
C LEU A 52 -6.38 -1.72 2.49
N THR A 53 -6.26 -1.84 1.18
CA THR A 53 -7.05 -2.75 0.34
C THR A 53 -6.12 -3.60 -0.50
N ILE A 54 -6.26 -4.92 -0.38
CA ILE A 54 -5.66 -5.89 -1.28
C ILE A 54 -6.69 -6.26 -2.34
N ILE A 55 -6.28 -6.20 -3.60
CA ILE A 55 -7.11 -6.47 -4.77
C ILE A 55 -6.57 -7.73 -5.44
N GLU A 56 -7.27 -8.84 -5.30
CA GLU A 56 -6.96 -10.09 -5.98
C GLU A 56 -7.39 -10.00 -7.44
N LYS A 57 -6.42 -10.20 -8.33
CA LYS A 57 -6.59 -10.12 -9.79
C LYS A 57 -6.67 -11.50 -10.41
N GLU A 58 -7.15 -11.54 -11.64
CA GLU A 58 -7.07 -12.76 -12.44
C GLU A 58 -5.60 -13.12 -12.73
N GLY A 59 -5.26 -14.41 -12.74
CA GLY A 59 -3.91 -14.88 -13.07
C GLY A 59 -2.92 -14.94 -11.90
N ASP A 60 -3.40 -15.20 -10.68
CA ASP A 60 -2.55 -15.37 -9.48
C ASP A 60 -1.78 -14.11 -9.07
N GLU A 61 -2.27 -12.94 -9.48
CA GLU A 61 -1.71 -11.65 -9.10
C GLU A 61 -2.58 -10.93 -8.07
N PHE A 62 -1.97 -10.01 -7.34
CA PHE A 62 -2.68 -9.05 -6.51
C PHE A 62 -2.05 -7.66 -6.61
N ALA A 63 -2.82 -6.68 -6.15
CA ALA A 63 -2.38 -5.31 -5.95
C ALA A 63 -2.65 -4.88 -4.51
N ILE A 64 -1.84 -3.95 -4.00
CA ILE A 64 -2.03 -3.32 -2.71
C ILE A 64 -2.27 -1.83 -2.94
N CYS A 65 -3.29 -1.31 -2.28
CA CYS A 65 -3.68 0.09 -2.28
C CYS A 65 -3.72 0.57 -0.82
N CYS A 66 -2.91 1.56 -0.47
CA CYS A 66 -2.89 2.14 0.88
C CYS A 66 -2.94 3.67 0.82
N TYR A 67 -3.92 4.28 1.46
CA TYR A 67 -4.10 5.74 1.42
C TYR A 67 -4.95 6.23 2.60
N GLU A 68 -4.82 7.50 2.95
CA GLU A 68 -5.78 8.19 3.82
C GLU A 68 -6.93 8.77 3.00
N ASP A 69 -8.17 8.66 3.50
CA ASP A 69 -9.35 9.20 2.83
C ASP A 69 -9.16 10.70 2.47
N PRO A 70 -9.10 11.05 1.17
CA PRO A 70 -8.71 12.39 0.71
C PRO A 70 -9.76 13.47 0.99
N GLN A 71 -10.94 13.08 1.47
CA GLN A 71 -11.97 14.01 1.95
C GLN A 71 -11.70 14.49 3.38
N ILE A 72 -10.91 13.73 4.15
CA ILE A 72 -10.64 13.99 5.57
C ILE A 72 -9.16 14.29 5.81
N SER A 73 -8.29 13.86 4.91
CA SER A 73 -6.87 14.16 4.98
C SER A 73 -6.61 15.65 5.12
N LYS A 74 -5.78 15.99 6.10
CA LYS A 74 -5.35 17.36 6.39
C LYS A 74 -4.08 17.73 5.63
N SER A 75 -3.45 16.77 4.94
CA SER A 75 -2.27 17.03 4.14
C SER A 75 -2.68 17.66 2.80
N ASP A 76 -1.94 18.69 2.39
CA ASP A 76 -2.02 19.26 1.05
C ASP A 76 -1.52 18.26 -0.01
N LYS A 77 -0.64 17.35 0.39
CA LYS A 77 -0.08 16.28 -0.44
C LYS A 77 -0.82 14.99 -0.11
N LYS A 78 -1.97 14.81 -0.75
CA LYS A 78 -2.83 13.62 -0.62
C LYS A 78 -2.16 12.43 -1.30
N ILE A 79 -1.12 11.88 -0.69
CA ILE A 79 -0.36 10.76 -1.24
C ILE A 79 -1.09 9.43 -1.00
N GLY A 80 -0.98 8.51 -1.95
CA GLY A 80 -1.37 7.11 -1.80
C GLY A 80 -0.27 6.18 -2.29
N LEU A 81 -0.21 4.98 -1.73
CA LEU A 81 0.69 3.92 -2.14
C LEU A 81 -0.08 2.90 -2.98
N PHE A 82 0.41 2.61 -4.18
CA PHE A 82 -0.18 1.59 -5.03
C PHE A 82 0.90 0.71 -5.67
N ILE A 83 0.77 -0.59 -5.53
CA ILE A 83 1.63 -1.57 -6.20
C ILE A 83 0.77 -2.70 -6.77
N THR A 84 1.18 -3.23 -7.92
CA THR A 84 0.47 -4.30 -8.63
C THR A 84 1.45 -5.23 -9.32
N GLY A 85 1.00 -6.43 -9.67
CA GLY A 85 1.84 -7.45 -10.31
C GLY A 85 2.56 -8.33 -9.28
N MET A 86 2.10 -8.29 -8.02
CA MET A 86 2.58 -9.15 -6.95
C MET A 86 1.94 -10.52 -7.14
N ARG A 87 2.70 -11.61 -7.06
CA ARG A 87 2.14 -12.97 -7.15
C ARG A 87 1.57 -13.43 -5.82
N GLN A 88 0.42 -14.09 -5.86
CA GLN A 88 -0.22 -14.74 -4.72
C GLN A 88 0.55 -16.01 -4.33
N SER A 89 1.81 -15.85 -3.92
CA SER A 89 2.62 -16.94 -3.40
C SER A 89 2.01 -17.54 -2.12
N THR A 90 2.51 -18.70 -1.71
CA THR A 90 2.15 -19.31 -0.41
C THR A 90 2.30 -18.34 0.75
N GLY A 91 3.30 -17.44 0.73
CA GLY A 91 3.47 -16.39 1.73
C GLY A 91 2.28 -15.41 1.80
N TYR A 92 1.67 -15.07 0.66
CA TYR A 92 0.47 -14.26 0.62
C TYR A 92 -0.73 -14.99 1.21
N GLU A 93 -0.92 -16.28 0.91
CA GLU A 93 -2.02 -17.08 1.47
C GLU A 93 -1.97 -17.16 3.00
N TYR A 94 -0.78 -17.36 3.58
CA TYR A 94 -0.60 -17.30 5.03
C TYR A 94 -0.89 -15.91 5.59
N THR A 95 -0.43 -14.86 4.90
CA THR A 95 -0.64 -13.47 5.31
C THR A 95 -2.12 -13.11 5.27
N LYS A 96 -2.87 -13.58 4.28
CA LYS A 96 -4.33 -13.39 4.13
C LYS A 96 -5.09 -13.85 5.37
N ILE A 97 -4.78 -15.04 5.88
CA ILE A 97 -5.41 -15.57 7.11
C ILE A 97 -5.19 -14.62 8.30
N ILE A 98 -3.97 -14.07 8.42
CA ILE A 98 -3.62 -13.15 9.52
C ILE A 98 -4.31 -11.80 9.34
N ILE A 99 -4.38 -11.28 8.12
CA ILE A 99 -5.05 -10.01 7.78
C ILE A 99 -6.54 -10.07 8.12
N GLU A 100 -7.20 -11.19 7.88
CA GLU A 100 -8.63 -11.36 8.16
C GLU A 100 -8.92 -11.35 9.66
N ASP A 101 -7.97 -11.80 10.48
CA ASP A 101 -8.13 -11.93 11.94
C ASP A 101 -7.63 -10.69 12.70
N LYS A 102 -6.62 -9.99 12.19
CA LYS A 102 -5.82 -9.04 12.99
C LYS A 102 -5.72 -7.63 12.43
N SER A 103 -5.43 -6.68 13.31
CA SER A 103 -5.10 -5.31 12.92
C SER A 103 -3.72 -5.24 12.25
N THR A 104 -3.64 -4.41 11.21
CA THR A 104 -2.41 -4.18 10.44
C THR A 104 -1.76 -2.85 10.82
N LEU A 105 -0.44 -2.85 10.93
CA LEU A 105 0.39 -1.64 11.02
C LEU A 105 1.06 -1.39 9.67
N LEU A 106 1.41 -0.14 9.41
CA LEU A 106 2.19 0.28 8.25
C LEU A 106 3.51 0.88 8.71
N GLN A 107 4.60 0.49 8.05
CA GLN A 107 5.91 1.10 8.28
C GLN A 107 6.64 1.31 6.96
N ILE A 108 7.29 2.47 6.84
CA ILE A 108 8.16 2.82 5.74
C ILE A 108 9.59 2.45 6.10
N VAL A 109 10.23 1.70 5.21
CA VAL A 109 11.59 1.21 5.34
C VAL A 109 12.40 1.69 4.14
N HIS A 110 13.65 2.04 4.37
CA HIS A 110 14.64 2.25 3.33
C HIS A 110 15.57 1.03 3.30
N ALA A 111 15.90 0.54 2.11
CA ALA A 111 16.90 -0.51 1.94
C ALA A 111 17.75 -0.18 0.71
N GLU A 112 19.07 -0.24 0.81
CA GLU A 112 19.94 -0.06 -0.38
C GLU A 112 19.71 -1.18 -1.41
N ASP A 113 19.35 -2.36 -0.92
CA ASP A 113 18.90 -3.51 -1.71
C ASP A 113 17.72 -4.16 -0.98
N PHE A 114 16.56 -4.21 -1.63
CA PHE A 114 15.34 -4.81 -1.05
C PHE A 114 15.46 -6.32 -0.80
N LEU A 115 16.42 -7.02 -1.42
CA LEU A 115 16.70 -8.43 -1.18
C LEU A 115 17.58 -8.66 0.06
N ASP A 116 18.41 -7.68 0.43
CA ASP A 116 19.26 -7.78 1.61
C ASP A 116 18.60 -7.14 2.83
N ILE A 117 18.02 -8.00 3.68
CA ILE A 117 17.39 -7.64 4.95
C ILE A 117 18.35 -6.82 5.84
N LYS A 118 19.66 -6.99 5.73
CA LYS A 118 20.64 -6.24 6.55
C LYS A 118 20.71 -4.77 6.19
N THR A 119 20.34 -4.41 4.97
CA THR A 119 20.33 -3.01 4.51
C THR A 119 19.05 -2.28 4.91
N HIS A 120 18.06 -3.00 5.46
CA HIS A 120 16.79 -2.43 5.86
C HIS A 120 16.96 -1.51 7.07
N GLN A 121 16.49 -0.28 6.92
CA GLN A 121 16.49 0.77 7.92
C GLN A 121 15.09 1.32 8.05
N GLU A 122 14.52 1.25 9.24
CA GLU A 122 13.22 1.85 9.53
C GLU A 122 13.29 3.38 9.41
N VAL A 123 12.38 3.96 8.64
CA VAL A 123 12.35 5.41 8.36
C VAL A 123 11.08 6.07 8.91
N SER A 124 10.05 5.29 9.21
CA SER A 124 8.84 5.76 9.88
C SER A 124 8.58 5.03 11.18
N LYS A 125 7.76 5.67 12.03
CA LYS A 125 7.01 4.99 13.08
C LYS A 125 5.98 4.02 12.48
N LEU A 126 5.49 3.13 13.32
CA LEU A 126 4.38 2.24 13.01
C LEU A 126 3.07 3.03 13.00
N VAL A 127 2.40 3.06 11.87
CA VAL A 127 1.12 3.73 11.70
C VAL A 127 0.00 2.70 11.75
N PRO A 128 -0.92 2.79 12.71
CA PRO A 128 -2.06 1.88 12.76
C PRO A 128 -3.01 2.15 11.60
N LEU A 129 -3.53 1.08 11.02
CA LEU A 129 -4.45 1.13 9.89
C LEU A 129 -5.82 0.62 10.33
N ARG A 130 -6.88 1.09 9.66
CA ARG A 130 -8.15 0.39 9.68
C ARG A 130 -7.95 -1.05 9.18
N LYS A 131 -8.79 -1.97 9.69
CA LYS A 131 -8.80 -3.37 9.24
C LYS A 131 -8.69 -3.46 7.72
N CYS A 132 -7.65 -4.15 7.27
CA CYS A 132 -7.35 -4.35 5.87
C CYS A 132 -8.48 -5.13 5.18
N ARG A 133 -8.78 -4.75 3.95
CA ARG A 133 -9.83 -5.36 3.12
C ARG A 133 -9.19 -6.18 2.02
N ILE A 134 -9.73 -7.36 1.76
CA ILE A 134 -9.33 -8.18 0.62
C ILE A 134 -10.55 -8.28 -0.29
N ILE A 135 -10.39 -7.87 -1.54
CA ILE A 135 -11.47 -7.81 -2.53
C ILE A 135 -11.04 -8.47 -3.83
N SER A 136 -12.00 -8.90 -4.63
CA SER A 136 -11.74 -9.33 -6.00
C SER A 136 -11.69 -8.13 -6.94
N GLU A 137 -11.02 -8.28 -8.09
CA GLU A 137 -11.01 -7.24 -9.13
C GLU A 137 -12.43 -6.87 -9.61
N LYS A 138 -13.40 -7.80 -9.53
CA LYS A 138 -14.81 -7.55 -9.88
C LYS A 138 -15.47 -6.54 -8.93
N ASP A 139 -15.02 -6.47 -7.67
CA ASP A 139 -15.55 -5.55 -6.67
C ASP A 139 -15.20 -4.10 -6.97
N LEU A 140 -14.15 -3.82 -7.76
CA LEU A 140 -13.77 -2.45 -8.16
C LEU A 140 -14.87 -1.69 -8.93
N LYS A 141 -15.93 -2.38 -9.36
CA LYS A 141 -17.11 -1.75 -9.95
C LYS A 141 -17.98 -1.02 -8.91
N LYS A 142 -17.88 -1.38 -7.63
CA LYS A 142 -18.64 -0.77 -6.53
C LYS A 142 -18.11 0.63 -6.21
N GLN A 143 -19.01 1.55 -5.89
CA GLN A 143 -18.67 2.95 -5.61
C GLN A 143 -17.75 3.10 -4.38
N GLU A 144 -17.84 2.19 -3.41
CA GLU A 144 -17.01 2.25 -2.19
C GLU A 144 -15.50 2.06 -2.46
N PHE A 145 -15.14 1.46 -3.60
CA PHE A 145 -13.77 1.20 -4.05
C PHE A 145 -13.33 2.15 -5.18
N TYR A 146 -13.90 3.35 -5.20
CA TYR A 146 -13.63 4.34 -6.24
C TYR A 146 -12.13 4.64 -6.38
N TYR A 147 -11.42 4.86 -5.27
CA TYR A 147 -10.00 5.23 -5.31
C TYR A 147 -9.12 4.05 -5.73
N GLU A 148 -9.42 2.83 -5.28
CA GLU A 148 -8.78 1.59 -5.71
C GLU A 148 -8.95 1.35 -7.22
N LYS A 149 -10.13 1.65 -7.76
CA LYS A 149 -10.42 1.58 -9.19
C LYS A 149 -9.58 2.59 -9.97
N ILE A 150 -9.54 3.85 -9.54
CA ILE A 150 -8.73 4.90 -10.19
C ILE A 150 -7.24 4.53 -10.13
N ALA A 151 -6.77 4.04 -8.97
CA ALA A 151 -5.41 3.56 -8.80
C ALA A 151 -5.07 2.47 -9.83
N SER A 152 -5.98 1.52 -10.03
CA SER A 152 -5.80 0.40 -10.95
C SER A 152 -5.88 0.79 -12.44
N LEU A 153 -6.68 1.80 -12.82
CA LEU A 153 -6.89 2.19 -14.21
C LEU A 153 -5.72 2.95 -14.83
N ASN A 154 -5.06 3.84 -14.08
CA ASN A 154 -4.00 4.70 -14.62
C ASN A 154 -2.74 3.94 -15.08
N LYS A 155 -2.65 2.62 -14.85
CA LYS A 155 -1.60 1.77 -15.44
C LYS A 155 -1.86 1.49 -16.94
N LYS A 156 -3.13 1.41 -17.38
CA LYS A 156 -3.45 1.11 -18.78
C LYS A 156 -2.98 2.22 -19.74
N SER A 157 -3.05 3.48 -19.33
CA SER A 157 -2.60 4.61 -20.15
C SER A 157 -1.09 4.68 -20.34
N ASP A 158 -0.30 4.22 -19.36
CA ASP A 158 1.17 4.26 -19.42
C ASP A 158 1.76 3.10 -20.26
N GLU A 159 1.06 1.97 -20.36
CA GLU A 159 1.44 0.86 -21.24
C GLU A 159 1.04 1.13 -22.70
N ASP A 160 -0.10 1.77 -22.95
CA ASP A 160 -0.53 2.15 -24.31
C ASP A 160 0.29 3.32 -24.91
N SER A 161 0.94 4.13 -24.07
CA SER A 161 1.84 5.21 -24.50
C SER A 161 3.26 4.74 -24.85
N LYS A 162 3.56 3.45 -24.64
CA LYS A 162 4.86 2.83 -24.94
C LYS A 162 4.82 1.88 -26.15
N LYS A 163 3.77 1.94 -26.97
CA LYS A 163 3.62 1.16 -28.22
C LYS A 163 3.72 2.02 -29.46
#